data_AF-A0A8H8NX97-F1
#
_entry.id   AF-A0A8H8NX97-F1
#
_cell.length_a   1.000
_cell.length_b   1.000
_cell.length_c   1.000
_cell.angle_alpha   90.00
_cell.angle_beta   90.00
_cell.angle_gamma   90.00
#
_symmetry.space_group_name_H-M   'P 1'
#
loop_
_entity.id
_entity.type
_entity.pdbx_description
1 polymer ?
#
loop_
_entity_poly.entity_id
_entity_poly.type
_entity_poly.pdbx_seq_one_letter_code
_entity_poly.pdbx_strand_id
1 'polypeptide(L)'
;MEEVNRSAESKEYDPHAVCTGALVEMITPGGEVAFVQRMIDESMGLRETCKWYTSLLGKMSSVTALVQSIKEKGIDNYAIAEIIQGTTRRWVVGWSFTDTRLPDTLARPKSSSLKSIAPLPNTLHHTTSQPISHELLVRVLEDVPRLQRQEEQTPPRIRVLVSEITWTRAARRRMARTAPTLDEKQNQAAASPIMMVCEVSVVDDHTLKVRWVRGKDRSTFESFWGYVSKKLDAGALA
;
A
#
# COMPACT_ATOMS: atom_id res chain seq x y z
N MET A 1 17.52 -4.23 32.33
CA MET A 1 17.86 -5.60 32.80
C MET A 1 16.61 -6.44 33.03
N GLU A 2 15.61 -5.93 33.75
CA GLU A 2 14.39 -6.69 34.07
C GLU A 2 13.61 -7.24 32.86
N GLU A 3 13.50 -6.47 31.77
CA GLU A 3 12.83 -6.94 30.55
C GLU A 3 13.64 -7.99 29.78
N VAL A 4 14.98 -7.90 29.83
CA VAL A 4 15.89 -8.90 29.24
C VAL A 4 15.73 -10.22 30.00
N ASN A 5 15.68 -10.16 31.33
CA ASN A 5 15.45 -11.33 32.18
C ASN A 5 14.06 -11.94 31.94
N ARG A 6 12.99 -11.14 31.93
CA ARG A 6 11.63 -11.60 31.58
C ARG A 6 11.55 -12.24 30.20
N SER A 7 12.33 -11.72 29.24
CA SER A 7 12.39 -12.28 27.88
C SER A 7 13.21 -13.58 27.81
N ALA A 8 14.15 -13.78 28.72
CA ALA A 8 14.88 -15.04 28.88
C ALA A 8 14.00 -16.10 29.55
N GLU A 9 13.26 -15.73 30.60
CA GLU A 9 12.31 -16.61 31.31
C GLU A 9 11.18 -17.12 30.40
N SER A 10 10.81 -16.34 29.38
CA SER A 10 9.77 -16.72 28.40
C SER A 10 10.28 -17.68 27.30
N LYS A 11 11.57 -18.05 27.31
CA LYS A 11 12.16 -18.97 26.34
C LYS A 11 12.42 -20.33 26.98
N GLU A 12 12.04 -21.38 26.27
CA GLU A 12 12.24 -22.77 26.70
C GLU A 12 13.72 -23.21 26.67
N TYR A 13 14.56 -22.50 25.90
CA TYR A 13 15.98 -22.78 25.75
C TYR A 13 16.83 -21.53 25.89
N ASP A 14 18.06 -21.70 26.38
CA ASP A 14 19.08 -20.67 26.40
C ASP A 14 19.37 -20.14 24.99
N PRO A 15 19.74 -18.86 24.86
CA PRO A 15 20.07 -18.29 23.55
C PRO A 15 21.24 -19.05 22.91
N HIS A 16 21.02 -19.56 21.68
CA HIS A 16 22.02 -20.32 20.92
C HIS A 16 23.28 -19.53 20.54
N ALA A 17 23.27 -18.20 20.67
CA ALA A 17 24.40 -17.33 20.37
C ALA A 17 24.74 -16.47 21.58
N VAL A 18 26.04 -16.35 21.87
CA VAL A 18 26.56 -15.41 22.88
C VAL A 18 26.28 -13.99 22.39
N CYS A 19 25.56 -13.21 23.19
CA CYS A 19 25.29 -11.81 22.86
C CYS A 19 26.53 -10.98 23.20
N THR A 20 27.22 -10.45 22.18
CA THR A 20 28.42 -9.61 22.32
C THR A 20 28.11 -8.10 22.30
N GLY A 21 26.83 -7.73 22.31
CA GLY A 21 26.40 -6.33 22.24
C GLY A 21 26.74 -5.56 23.51
N ALA A 22 27.07 -4.27 23.36
CA ALA A 22 27.24 -3.37 24.49
C ALA A 22 25.88 -3.08 25.16
N LEU A 23 25.88 -2.70 26.45
CA LEU A 23 24.63 -2.38 27.16
C LEU A 23 23.82 -1.28 26.47
N VAL A 24 24.49 -0.30 25.85
CA VAL A 24 23.86 0.81 25.12
C VAL A 24 23.18 0.35 23.82
N GLU A 25 23.59 -0.80 23.28
CA GLU A 25 23.02 -1.41 22.08
C GLU A 25 21.87 -2.38 22.44
N MET A 26 21.92 -2.97 23.63
CA MET A 26 20.96 -4.00 24.06
C MET A 26 19.80 -3.46 24.90
N ILE A 27 19.97 -2.30 25.55
CA ILE A 27 19.02 -1.78 26.54
C ILE A 27 18.72 -0.31 26.24
N THR A 28 17.43 0.01 26.24
CA THR A 28 16.91 1.36 26.14
C THR A 28 15.79 1.55 27.16
N PRO A 29 15.63 2.75 27.76
CA PRO A 29 14.49 3.04 28.62
C PRO A 29 13.16 2.75 27.91
N GLY A 30 12.25 2.04 28.59
CA GLY A 30 10.96 1.62 28.04
C GLY A 30 11.02 0.51 26.98
N GLY A 31 12.21 -0.06 26.73
CA GLY A 31 12.39 -1.19 25.84
C GLY A 31 12.19 -0.86 24.35
N GLU A 32 12.09 -1.91 23.54
CA GLU A 32 11.96 -1.82 22.08
C GLU A 32 10.75 -0.97 21.66
N VAL A 33 9.61 -1.12 22.35
CA VAL A 33 8.38 -0.37 22.04
C VAL A 33 8.58 1.12 22.25
N ALA A 34 9.10 1.56 23.39
CA ALA A 34 9.32 3.00 23.64
C ALA A 34 10.36 3.60 22.69
N PHE A 35 11.39 2.82 22.31
CA PHE A 35 12.38 3.26 21.35
C PHE A 35 11.75 3.56 19.98
N VAL A 36 11.00 2.60 19.43
CA VAL A 36 10.37 2.79 18.12
C VAL A 36 9.21 3.78 18.18
N GLN A 37 8.51 3.88 19.32
CA GLN A 37 7.51 4.90 19.54
C GLN A 37 8.09 6.31 19.37
N ARG A 38 9.25 6.59 19.97
CA ARG A 38 9.94 7.88 19.79
C ARG A 38 10.29 8.14 18.33
N MET A 39 10.76 7.11 17.60
CA MET A 39 11.02 7.25 16.17
C MET A 39 9.75 7.63 15.38
N ILE A 40 8.61 7.01 15.71
CA ILE A 40 7.32 7.35 15.10
C ILE A 40 6.96 8.80 15.45
N ASP A 41 7.09 9.22 16.70
CA ASP A 41 6.81 10.59 17.16
C ASP A 41 7.67 11.62 16.43
N GLU A 42 8.98 11.41 16.36
CA GLU A 42 9.94 12.29 15.66
C GLU A 42 9.65 12.34 14.15
N SER A 43 9.26 11.22 13.54
CA SER A 43 8.91 11.15 12.13
C SER A 43 7.71 12.02 11.76
N MET A 44 6.84 12.37 12.72
CA MET A 44 5.73 13.30 12.48
C MET A 44 6.21 14.72 12.15
N GLY A 45 7.39 15.12 12.62
CA GLY A 45 8.03 16.38 12.25
C GLY A 45 8.79 16.30 10.93
N LEU A 46 9.45 15.18 10.66
CA LEU A 46 10.27 14.97 9.46
C LEU A 46 9.44 14.62 8.21
N ARG A 47 8.31 13.94 8.38
CA ARG A 47 7.34 13.63 7.31
C ARG A 47 8.02 12.96 6.11
N GLU A 48 7.92 13.58 4.93
CA GLU A 48 8.40 13.03 3.65
C GLU A 48 9.92 13.23 3.42
N THR A 49 10.66 13.81 4.37
CA THR A 49 12.14 13.89 4.31
C THR A 49 12.77 12.51 4.18
N CYS A 50 12.21 11.51 4.87
CA CYS A 50 12.47 10.10 4.59
C CYS A 50 11.25 9.48 3.91
N LYS A 51 11.47 8.75 2.82
CA LYS A 51 10.37 8.08 2.11
C LYS A 51 9.73 6.98 2.95
N TRP A 52 10.54 6.22 3.67
CA TRP A 52 10.12 5.15 4.57
C TRP A 52 10.97 5.18 5.83
N TYR A 53 10.32 5.05 6.97
CA TYR A 53 10.93 4.79 8.26
C TYR A 53 10.70 3.32 8.59
N THR A 54 11.68 2.64 9.18
CA THR A 54 11.60 1.21 9.48
C THR A 54 12.32 0.87 10.77
N SER A 55 11.84 -0.14 11.49
CA SER A 55 12.56 -0.76 12.60
C SER A 55 12.41 -2.28 12.58
N LEU A 56 13.52 -2.98 12.87
CA LEU A 56 13.51 -4.41 13.17
C LEU A 56 13.04 -4.62 14.62
N LEU A 57 12.23 -5.65 14.85
CA LEU A 57 11.60 -5.98 16.12
C LEU A 57 11.88 -7.43 16.49
N GLY A 58 12.24 -7.64 17.76
CA GLY A 58 12.51 -8.93 18.37
C GLY A 58 11.27 -9.64 18.89
N LYS A 59 10.17 -8.91 19.14
CA LYS A 59 8.95 -9.45 19.76
C LYS A 59 7.72 -9.17 18.92
N MET A 60 6.86 -10.18 18.76
CA MET A 60 5.58 -10.03 18.05
C MET A 60 4.64 -9.06 18.77
N SER A 61 4.65 -9.02 20.11
CA SER A 61 3.85 -8.08 20.90
C SER A 61 4.23 -6.62 20.65
N SER A 62 5.51 -6.33 20.39
CA SER A 62 5.95 -4.99 19.99
C SER A 62 5.29 -4.56 18.68
N VAL A 63 5.16 -5.46 17.70
CA VAL A 63 4.51 -5.17 16.42
C VAL A 63 3.08 -4.70 16.64
N THR A 64 2.31 -5.42 17.46
CA THR A 64 0.91 -5.09 17.75
C THR A 64 0.78 -3.69 18.38
N ALA A 65 1.59 -3.39 19.40
CA ALA A 65 1.57 -2.10 20.07
C ALA A 65 1.97 -0.94 19.13
N LEU A 66 3.02 -1.13 18.33
CA LEU A 66 3.51 -0.10 17.42
C LEU A 66 2.56 0.17 16.25
N VAL A 67 1.92 -0.88 15.70
CA VAL A 67 0.92 -0.72 14.64
C VAL A 67 -0.30 0.05 15.15
N GLN A 68 -0.72 -0.18 16.40
CA GLN A 68 -1.78 0.61 17.01
C GLN A 68 -1.39 2.10 17.07
N SER A 69 -0.19 2.41 17.57
CA SER A 69 0.32 3.78 17.65
C SER A 69 0.42 4.47 16.27
N ILE A 70 0.90 3.76 15.25
CA ILE A 70 0.95 4.26 13.86
C ILE A 70 -0.46 4.66 13.39
N LYS A 71 -1.47 3.82 13.66
CA LYS A 71 -2.87 4.10 13.31
C LYS A 71 -3.45 5.27 14.10
N GLU A 72 -3.16 5.38 15.39
CA GLU A 72 -3.61 6.49 16.24
C GLU A 72 -3.07 7.84 15.76
N LYS A 73 -1.89 7.86 15.13
CA LYS A 73 -1.31 9.04 14.49
C LYS A 73 -1.87 9.33 13.09
N GLY A 74 -2.84 8.55 12.62
CA GLY A 74 -3.47 8.71 11.31
C GLY A 74 -2.57 8.30 10.14
N ILE A 75 -1.56 7.47 10.37
CA ILE A 75 -0.69 6.96 9.30
C ILE A 75 -1.33 5.71 8.70
N ASP A 76 -1.81 5.82 7.47
CA ASP A 76 -2.44 4.71 6.74
C ASP A 76 -1.43 3.88 5.92
N ASN A 77 -0.25 4.45 5.63
CA ASN A 77 0.79 3.84 4.80
C ASN A 77 1.84 3.18 5.71
N TYR A 78 1.56 1.94 6.10
CA TYR A 78 2.46 1.15 6.93
C TYR A 78 2.66 -0.25 6.35
N ALA A 79 3.70 -0.92 6.84
CA ALA A 79 4.15 -2.23 6.40
C ALA A 79 4.53 -3.08 7.59
N ILE A 80 4.26 -4.39 7.48
CA ILE A 80 4.73 -5.40 8.41
C ILE A 80 5.36 -6.52 7.58
N ALA A 81 6.64 -6.81 7.83
CA ALA A 81 7.35 -7.92 7.22
C ALA A 81 7.85 -8.90 8.30
N GLU A 82 8.07 -10.15 7.89
CA GLU A 82 8.57 -11.21 8.77
C GLU A 82 9.85 -11.78 8.20
N ILE A 83 10.85 -11.89 9.06
CA ILE A 83 12.15 -12.46 8.72
C ILE A 83 12.31 -13.71 9.57
N ILE A 84 12.39 -14.88 8.92
CA ILE A 84 12.53 -16.18 9.55
C ILE A 84 13.85 -16.78 9.08
N GLN A 85 14.78 -17.00 10.01
CA GLN A 85 16.09 -17.57 9.72
C GLN A 85 16.35 -18.69 10.73
N GLY A 86 16.16 -19.93 10.29
CA GLY A 86 16.13 -21.09 11.19
C GLY A 86 15.01 -20.95 12.23
N THR A 87 15.35 -21.07 13.51
CA THR A 87 14.42 -20.88 14.64
C THR A 87 14.22 -19.40 15.00
N THR A 88 15.06 -18.50 14.50
CA THR A 88 15.00 -17.08 14.85
C THR A 88 13.98 -16.37 13.98
N ARG A 89 12.94 -15.82 14.62
CA ARG A 89 11.96 -14.95 14.00
C ARG A 89 12.16 -13.51 14.42
N ARG A 90 12.07 -12.61 13.45
CA ARG A 90 12.06 -11.16 13.63
C ARG A 90 10.95 -10.56 12.78
N TRP A 91 10.54 -9.37 13.15
CA TRP A 91 9.55 -8.61 12.42
C TRP A 91 10.13 -7.27 12.01
N VAL A 92 9.66 -6.71 10.92
CA VAL A 92 9.95 -5.33 10.54
C VAL A 92 8.64 -4.58 10.54
N VAL A 93 8.61 -3.43 11.22
CA VAL A 93 7.55 -2.45 11.06
C VAL A 93 8.09 -1.30 10.22
N GLY A 94 7.32 -0.84 9.25
CA GLY A 94 7.64 0.32 8.43
C GLY A 94 6.47 1.26 8.27
N TRP A 95 6.73 2.54 8.09
CA TRP A 95 5.70 3.55 7.86
C TRP A 95 6.20 4.66 6.93
N SER A 96 5.26 5.33 6.27
CA SER A 96 5.54 6.38 5.28
C SER A 96 4.50 7.49 5.34
N PHE A 97 4.93 8.71 5.00
CA PHE A 97 4.04 9.86 4.78
C PHE A 97 3.83 10.15 3.28
N THR A 98 4.57 9.44 2.42
CA THR A 98 4.50 9.58 0.97
C THR A 98 3.25 8.91 0.41
N ASP A 99 2.93 9.22 -0.84
CA ASP A 99 1.84 8.56 -1.57
C ASP A 99 2.23 7.21 -2.20
N THR A 100 3.50 6.79 -2.08
CA THR A 100 3.98 5.56 -2.72
C THR A 100 3.64 4.36 -1.87
N ARG A 101 2.95 3.39 -2.47
CA ARG A 101 2.45 2.20 -1.80
C ARG A 101 3.37 1.00 -2.07
N LEU A 102 3.82 0.33 -1.01
CA LEU A 102 4.60 -0.90 -1.15
C LEU A 102 3.73 -2.04 -1.70
N PRO A 103 4.31 -2.98 -2.49
CA PRO A 103 3.60 -4.19 -2.89
C PRO A 103 3.24 -5.02 -1.65
N ASP A 104 2.13 -5.76 -1.71
CA ASP A 104 1.67 -6.59 -0.59
C ASP A 104 2.70 -7.64 -0.17
N THR A 105 3.54 -8.11 -1.10
CA THR A 105 4.64 -9.04 -0.82
C THR A 105 5.68 -8.49 0.15
N LEU A 106 5.79 -7.17 0.27
CA LEU A 106 6.69 -6.49 1.21
C LEU A 106 5.94 -5.86 2.38
N ALA A 107 4.70 -5.40 2.15
CA ALA A 107 3.94 -4.65 3.15
C ALA A 107 3.13 -5.54 4.10
N ARG A 108 2.86 -6.80 3.72
CA ARG A 108 1.96 -7.67 4.48
C ARG A 108 2.66 -8.96 4.95
N PRO A 109 2.43 -9.35 6.21
CA PRO A 109 2.97 -10.59 6.74
C PRO A 109 2.22 -11.79 6.17
N LYS A 110 2.92 -12.91 5.97
CA LYS A 110 2.31 -14.15 5.48
C LYS A 110 1.64 -14.93 6.61
N SER A 111 2.12 -14.78 7.84
CA SER A 111 1.59 -15.51 8.99
C SER A 111 0.18 -15.08 9.36
N SER A 112 -0.63 -16.04 9.82
CA SER A 112 -1.99 -15.80 10.29
C SER A 112 -2.05 -14.92 11.54
N SER A 113 -1.03 -14.99 12.41
CA SER A 113 -0.97 -14.29 13.69
C SER A 113 -0.98 -12.76 13.58
N LEU A 114 -0.58 -12.21 12.42
CA LEU A 114 -0.53 -10.76 12.18
C LEU A 114 -1.55 -10.28 11.14
N LYS A 115 -2.40 -11.18 10.61
CA LYS A 115 -3.39 -10.82 9.58
C LYS A 115 -4.37 -9.75 10.04
N SER A 116 -4.76 -9.75 11.30
CA SER A 116 -5.73 -8.80 11.88
C SER A 116 -5.20 -7.37 11.96
N ILE A 117 -3.88 -7.21 12.10
CA ILE A 117 -3.24 -5.89 12.21
C ILE A 117 -2.53 -5.45 10.92
N ALA A 118 -2.41 -6.34 9.93
CA ALA A 118 -1.81 -6.04 8.63
C ALA A 118 -2.51 -4.86 7.92
N PRO A 119 -1.77 -4.05 7.15
CA PRO A 119 -2.36 -2.98 6.33
C PRO A 119 -3.33 -3.56 5.30
N LEU A 120 -4.31 -2.79 4.83
CA LEU A 120 -5.20 -3.20 3.74
C LEU A 120 -4.39 -3.54 2.46
N PRO A 121 -4.88 -4.47 1.62
CA PRO A 121 -4.08 -4.95 0.50
C PRO A 121 -4.03 -3.88 -0.58
N ASN A 122 -2.84 -3.55 -1.07
CA ASN A 122 -2.67 -2.63 -2.19
C ASN A 122 -2.96 -3.30 -3.54
N THR A 123 -3.09 -4.62 -3.56
CA THR A 123 -3.47 -5.42 -4.73
C THR A 123 -4.86 -5.98 -4.52
N LEU A 124 -5.75 -5.75 -5.49
CA LEU A 124 -7.10 -6.30 -5.51
C LEU A 124 -7.25 -7.20 -6.73
N HIS A 125 -8.09 -8.22 -6.58
CA HIS A 125 -8.40 -9.21 -7.61
C HIS A 125 -9.91 -9.23 -7.85
N HIS A 126 -10.29 -9.47 -9.11
CA HIS A 126 -11.68 -9.60 -9.53
C HIS A 126 -11.77 -10.75 -10.52
N THR A 127 -12.71 -11.66 -10.28
CA THR A 127 -12.96 -12.82 -11.13
C THR A 127 -14.22 -12.59 -11.94
N THR A 128 -14.12 -12.73 -13.26
CA THR A 128 -15.21 -12.50 -14.21
C THR A 128 -15.80 -13.83 -14.70
N SER A 129 -17.10 -13.83 -15.02
CA SER A 129 -17.73 -15.00 -15.64
C SER A 129 -17.33 -15.19 -17.10
N GLN A 130 -17.05 -14.10 -17.82
CA GLN A 130 -16.59 -14.12 -19.21
C GLN A 130 -15.07 -13.95 -19.29
N PRO A 131 -14.40 -14.54 -20.30
CA PRO A 131 -12.97 -14.34 -20.49
C PRO A 131 -12.59 -12.86 -20.71
N ILE A 132 -11.47 -12.44 -20.13
CA ILE A 132 -10.94 -11.08 -20.23
C ILE A 132 -9.85 -11.07 -21.30
N SER A 133 -10.12 -10.44 -22.45
CA SER A 133 -9.07 -10.13 -23.42
C SER A 133 -8.35 -8.84 -23.05
N HIS A 134 -7.07 -8.74 -23.44
CA HIS A 134 -6.31 -7.49 -23.32
C HIS A 134 -7.01 -6.32 -24.04
N GLU A 135 -7.59 -6.58 -25.21
CA GLU A 135 -8.32 -5.59 -25.99
C GLU A 135 -9.57 -5.06 -25.25
N LEU A 136 -10.35 -5.95 -24.63
CA LEU A 136 -11.51 -5.55 -23.83
C LEU A 136 -11.08 -4.67 -22.65
N LEU A 137 -10.00 -5.04 -21.96
CA LEU A 137 -9.45 -4.24 -20.87
C LEU A 137 -9.03 -2.83 -21.34
N VAL A 138 -8.32 -2.74 -22.47
CA VAL A 138 -7.94 -1.45 -23.06
C VAL A 138 -9.16 -0.60 -23.38
N ARG A 139 -10.19 -1.16 -24.02
CA ARG A 139 -11.45 -0.45 -24.34
C ARG A 139 -12.14 0.08 -23.08
N VAL A 140 -12.24 -0.73 -22.03
CA VAL A 140 -12.83 -0.30 -20.74
C VAL A 140 -12.07 0.86 -20.10
N LEU A 141 -10.74 0.89 -20.26
CA LEU A 141 -9.92 2.00 -19.75
C LEU A 141 -10.02 3.25 -20.65
N GLU A 142 -10.15 3.10 -21.96
CA GLU A 142 -10.37 4.20 -22.92
C GLU A 142 -11.71 4.91 -22.72
N ASP A 143 -12.73 4.17 -22.27
CA ASP A 143 -14.03 4.70 -21.86
C ASP A 143 -13.96 5.70 -20.68
N VAL A 144 -12.83 5.77 -19.97
CA VAL A 144 -12.63 6.68 -18.84
C VAL A 144 -12.04 8.00 -19.33
N PRO A 145 -12.80 9.12 -19.28
CA PRO A 145 -12.30 10.39 -19.79
C PRO A 145 -11.02 10.84 -19.08
N ARG A 146 -10.07 11.40 -19.85
CA ARG A 146 -8.81 12.01 -19.37
C ARG A 146 -7.88 11.05 -18.61
N LEU A 147 -8.13 9.74 -18.71
CA LEU A 147 -7.26 8.72 -18.16
C LEU A 147 -5.98 8.60 -18.99
N GLN A 148 -4.82 8.73 -18.37
CA GLN A 148 -3.54 8.48 -19.03
C GLN A 148 -3.15 7.01 -18.83
N ARG A 149 -2.68 6.35 -19.90
CA ARG A 149 -2.29 4.94 -19.88
C ARG A 149 -0.92 4.74 -20.52
N GLN A 150 -0.13 3.86 -19.93
CA GLN A 150 1.15 3.40 -20.45
C GLN A 150 1.19 1.87 -20.38
N GLU A 151 1.24 1.22 -21.53
CA GLU A 151 1.39 -0.23 -21.60
C GLU A 151 2.85 -0.64 -21.39
N GLU A 152 3.05 -1.72 -20.67
CA GLU A 152 4.35 -2.31 -20.41
C GLU A 152 4.28 -3.80 -20.75
N GLN A 153 5.21 -4.27 -21.58
CA GLN A 153 5.15 -5.60 -22.17
C GLN A 153 5.71 -6.70 -21.27
N THR A 154 6.58 -6.35 -20.30
CA THR A 154 7.34 -7.35 -19.52
C THR A 154 7.38 -7.01 -18.02
N PRO A 155 6.66 -7.76 -17.16
CA PRO A 155 5.43 -8.51 -17.49
C PRO A 155 4.32 -7.61 -18.03
N PRO A 156 3.37 -8.17 -18.81
CA PRO A 156 2.28 -7.43 -19.44
C PRO A 156 1.40 -6.75 -18.39
N ARG A 157 1.34 -5.41 -18.44
CA ARG A 157 0.51 -4.58 -17.55
C ARG A 157 0.23 -3.22 -18.17
N ILE A 158 -0.89 -2.63 -17.76
CA ILE A 158 -1.29 -1.27 -18.12
C ILE A 158 -1.13 -0.39 -16.89
N ARG A 159 -0.17 0.54 -16.95
CA ARG A 159 0.00 1.56 -15.93
C ARG A 159 -0.96 2.71 -16.22
N VAL A 160 -1.82 2.99 -15.25
CA VAL A 160 -2.88 4.01 -15.34
C VAL A 160 -2.51 5.18 -14.45
N LEU A 161 -2.48 6.39 -15.01
CA LEU A 161 -2.21 7.62 -14.30
C LEU A 161 -3.48 8.47 -14.28
N VAL A 162 -3.87 8.86 -13.07
CA VAL A 162 -5.10 9.61 -12.81
C VAL A 162 -4.74 10.97 -12.25
N SER A 163 -5.14 12.03 -12.93
CA SER A 163 -5.06 13.42 -12.45
C SER A 163 -6.38 13.92 -11.86
N GLU A 164 -7.51 13.31 -12.24
CA GLU A 164 -8.83 13.64 -11.71
C GLU A 164 -9.81 12.45 -11.78
N ILE A 165 -10.82 12.47 -10.91
CA ILE A 165 -11.88 11.46 -10.89
C ILE A 165 -12.91 11.77 -11.98
N THR A 166 -13.04 10.89 -12.97
CA THR A 166 -13.96 11.05 -14.12
C THR A 166 -14.97 9.90 -14.29
N TRP A 167 -14.78 8.77 -13.61
CA TRP A 167 -15.61 7.57 -13.76
C TRP A 167 -16.91 7.57 -12.92
N THR A 168 -16.98 8.42 -11.88
CA THR A 168 -18.17 8.47 -11.01
C THR A 168 -19.35 9.17 -11.71
N ARG A 169 -20.58 8.87 -11.27
CA ARG A 169 -21.78 9.53 -11.81
C ARG A 169 -21.76 11.05 -11.58
N ALA A 170 -21.32 11.48 -10.41
CA ALA A 170 -21.21 12.89 -10.06
C ALA A 170 -20.16 13.60 -10.94
N ALA A 171 -18.99 12.99 -11.15
CA ALA A 171 -17.94 13.54 -12.00
C ALA A 171 -18.43 13.72 -13.45
N ARG A 172 -19.05 12.69 -14.03
CA ARG A 172 -19.59 12.77 -15.40
C ARG A 172 -20.67 13.85 -15.54
N ARG A 173 -21.57 13.99 -14.56
CA ARG A 173 -22.59 15.07 -14.54
C ARG A 173 -21.95 16.46 -14.46
N ARG A 174 -20.88 16.62 -13.66
CA ARG A 174 -20.15 17.88 -13.57
C ARG A 174 -19.50 18.24 -14.90
N MET A 175 -18.81 17.29 -15.54
CA MET A 175 -18.16 17.50 -16.84
C MET A 175 -19.15 17.88 -17.95
N ALA A 176 -20.35 17.27 -17.97
CA ALA A 176 -21.38 17.61 -18.95
C ALA A 176 -21.94 19.04 -18.79
N ARG A 177 -21.87 19.61 -17.58
CA ARG A 177 -22.28 21.01 -17.31
C ARG A 177 -21.16 22.00 -17.63
N THR A 178 -19.91 21.59 -17.47
CA THR A 178 -18.71 22.39 -17.73
C THR A 178 -18.18 22.08 -19.14
N ALA A 179 -18.95 22.41 -20.18
CA ALA A 179 -18.43 22.37 -21.55
C ALA A 179 -17.36 23.47 -21.69
N PRO A 180 -16.10 23.13 -22.04
CA PRO A 180 -15.00 24.09 -22.00
C PRO A 180 -15.19 25.18 -23.07
N THR A 181 -15.07 26.44 -22.67
CA THR A 181 -14.93 27.58 -23.59
C THR A 181 -13.59 27.49 -24.34
N LEU A 182 -13.53 28.05 -25.56
CA LEU A 182 -12.34 28.00 -26.42
C LEU A 182 -11.06 28.53 -25.75
N ASP A 183 -11.18 29.47 -24.80
CA ASP A 183 -10.07 30.05 -24.04
C ASP A 183 -9.46 29.11 -22.98
N GLU A 184 -10.21 28.12 -22.46
CA GLU A 184 -9.69 27.16 -21.47
C GLU A 184 -8.81 26.08 -22.10
N LYS A 185 -8.94 25.85 -23.41
CA LYS A 185 -8.13 24.86 -24.16
C LYS A 185 -6.67 25.29 -24.31
N GLN A 186 -6.38 26.60 -24.31
CA GLN A 186 -5.01 27.11 -24.44
C GLN A 186 -4.28 27.22 -23.09
N ASN A 187 -5.01 27.34 -21.97
CA ASN A 187 -4.44 27.45 -20.62
C ASN A 187 -4.36 26.12 -19.84
N GLN A 188 -4.87 25.01 -20.38
CA GLN A 188 -4.84 23.66 -19.77
C GLN A 188 -3.52 22.88 -19.97
N ALA A 189 -2.45 23.54 -20.41
CA ALA A 189 -1.12 22.95 -20.55
C ALA A 189 -0.28 22.98 -19.26
N ALA A 190 -0.85 23.37 -18.12
CA ALA A 190 -0.29 23.02 -16.82
C ALA A 190 -0.85 21.64 -16.43
N ALA A 191 -0.06 20.58 -16.67
CA ALA A 191 -0.47 19.20 -16.37
C ALA A 191 -0.94 19.08 -14.90
N SER A 192 -2.23 18.85 -14.69
CA SER A 192 -2.78 18.58 -13.36
C SER A 192 -1.96 17.49 -12.67
N PRO A 193 -1.58 17.66 -11.39
CA PRO A 193 -0.73 16.70 -10.71
C PRO A 193 -1.41 15.33 -10.65
N ILE A 194 -0.63 14.27 -10.87
CA ILE A 194 -1.12 12.88 -10.78
C ILE A 194 -1.48 12.58 -9.32
N MET A 195 -2.76 12.31 -9.06
CA MET A 195 -3.29 12.00 -7.73
C MET A 195 -3.26 10.50 -7.40
N MET A 196 -3.29 9.65 -8.44
CA MET A 196 -3.27 8.19 -8.27
C MET A 196 -2.59 7.51 -9.44
N VAL A 197 -1.85 6.44 -9.14
CA VAL A 197 -1.28 5.54 -10.15
C VAL A 197 -1.63 4.10 -9.79
N CYS A 198 -2.13 3.36 -10.78
CA CYS A 198 -2.47 1.95 -10.68
C CYS A 198 -1.75 1.13 -11.76
N GLU A 199 -1.49 -0.13 -11.48
CA GLU A 199 -1.05 -1.13 -12.46
C GLU A 199 -2.17 -2.16 -12.61
N VAL A 200 -2.72 -2.29 -13.81
CA VAL A 200 -3.79 -3.24 -14.12
C VAL A 200 -3.23 -4.34 -15.03
N SER A 201 -3.52 -5.60 -14.74
CA SER A 201 -3.02 -6.73 -15.52
C SER A 201 -4.00 -7.90 -15.46
N VAL A 202 -4.13 -8.63 -16.56
CA VAL A 202 -4.84 -9.92 -16.61
C VAL A 202 -3.90 -11.00 -16.07
N VAL A 203 -4.33 -11.76 -15.07
CA VAL A 203 -3.54 -12.82 -14.43
C VAL A 203 -3.74 -14.14 -15.17
N ASP A 204 -4.98 -14.44 -15.50
CA ASP A 204 -5.46 -15.56 -16.30
C ASP A 204 -6.74 -15.12 -17.02
N ASP A 205 -7.31 -15.99 -17.86
CA ASP A 205 -8.47 -15.67 -18.69
C ASP A 205 -9.68 -15.12 -17.91
N HIS A 206 -9.77 -15.34 -16.59
CA HIS A 206 -10.91 -14.91 -15.78
C HIS A 206 -10.54 -13.99 -14.62
N THR A 207 -9.27 -13.69 -14.40
CA THR A 207 -8.83 -12.96 -13.21
C THR A 207 -8.13 -11.67 -13.59
N LEU A 208 -8.74 -10.54 -13.23
CA LEU A 208 -8.11 -9.24 -13.28
C LEU A 208 -7.42 -8.93 -11.96
N LYS A 209 -6.25 -8.30 -12.04
CA LYS A 209 -5.52 -7.75 -10.91
C LYS A 209 -5.30 -6.27 -11.10
N VAL A 210 -5.56 -5.48 -10.06
CA VAL A 210 -5.10 -4.09 -9.97
C VAL A 210 -4.19 -3.93 -8.76
N ARG A 211 -3.09 -3.20 -8.92
CA ARG A 211 -2.21 -2.78 -7.84
C ARG A 211 -2.22 -1.27 -7.70
N TRP A 212 -2.48 -0.77 -6.50
CA TRP A 212 -2.31 0.62 -6.12
C TRP A 212 -0.84 0.93 -5.91
N VAL A 213 -0.27 1.78 -6.76
CA VAL A 213 1.17 2.11 -6.75
C VAL A 213 1.42 3.47 -6.11
N ARG A 214 0.60 4.47 -6.45
CA ARG A 214 0.64 5.79 -5.83
C ARG A 214 -0.77 6.31 -5.52
N GLY A 215 -0.91 7.01 -4.41
CA GLY A 215 -2.10 7.77 -4.03
C GLY A 215 -2.30 7.82 -2.51
N LYS A 216 -2.94 8.89 -2.05
CA LYS A 216 -3.27 9.09 -0.62
C LYS A 216 -4.71 8.66 -0.27
N ASP A 217 -5.63 8.67 -1.23
CA ASP A 217 -7.03 8.33 -1.01
C ASP A 217 -7.39 6.92 -1.48
N ARG A 218 -7.57 6.02 -0.50
CA ARG A 218 -7.99 4.63 -0.73
C ARG A 218 -9.37 4.53 -1.38
N SER A 219 -10.30 5.42 -1.02
CA SER A 219 -11.67 5.39 -1.53
C SER A 219 -11.70 5.70 -3.03
N THR A 220 -10.85 6.61 -3.49
CA THR A 220 -10.64 6.87 -4.92
C THR A 220 -10.15 5.60 -5.64
N PHE A 221 -9.14 4.92 -5.09
CA PHE A 221 -8.62 3.66 -5.65
C PHE A 221 -9.70 2.57 -5.74
N GLU A 222 -10.43 2.33 -4.65
CA GLU A 222 -11.49 1.31 -4.62
C GLU A 222 -12.67 1.68 -5.53
N SER A 223 -12.98 2.97 -5.68
CA SER A 223 -14.02 3.42 -6.61
C SER A 223 -13.64 3.22 -8.07
N PHE A 224 -12.36 3.45 -8.42
CA PHE A 224 -11.84 3.21 -9.76
C PHE A 224 -11.88 1.72 -10.07
N TRP A 225 -11.36 0.90 -9.14
CA TRP A 225 -11.38 -0.54 -9.26
C TRP A 225 -12.81 -1.07 -9.44
N GLY A 226 -13.74 -0.66 -8.58
CA GLY A 226 -15.14 -1.05 -8.68
C GLY A 226 -15.81 -0.59 -9.97
N TYR A 227 -15.38 0.51 -10.60
CA TYR A 227 -15.86 0.91 -11.92
C TYR A 227 -15.36 -0.04 -13.02
N VAL A 228 -14.05 -0.30 -13.06
CA VAL A 228 -13.42 -1.16 -14.08
C VAL A 228 -13.98 -2.59 -14.00
N SER A 229 -14.03 -3.19 -12.81
CA SER A 229 -14.57 -4.54 -12.61
C SER A 229 -16.02 -4.67 -13.08
N LYS A 230 -16.89 -3.72 -12.70
CA LYS A 230 -18.31 -3.71 -13.13
C LYS A 230 -18.47 -3.54 -14.63
N LYS A 231 -17.60 -2.76 -15.27
CA LYS A 231 -17.63 -2.57 -16.73
C LYS A 231 -17.22 -3.82 -17.48
N LEU A 232 -16.26 -4.58 -16.94
CA LEU A 232 -15.86 -5.89 -17.48
C LEU A 232 -16.95 -6.94 -17.28
N ASP A 233 -17.61 -6.98 -16.13
CA ASP A 233 -18.71 -7.92 -15.87
C ASP A 233 -19.93 -7.65 -16.76
N ALA A 234 -20.23 -6.38 -17.02
CA ALA A 234 -21.27 -5.98 -17.97
C ALA A 234 -20.91 -6.35 -19.42
N GLY A 235 -19.66 -6.78 -19.64
CA GLY A 235 -19.18 -7.38 -20.86
C GLY A 235 -19.45 -6.54 -22.09
N ALA A 236 -19.28 -5.21 -22.06
CA ALA A 236 -19.50 -4.35 -23.22
C ALA A 236 -18.88 -5.03 -24.48
N LEU A 237 -19.58 -5.75 -25.38
CA LEU A 237 -20.99 -5.75 -25.81
C LEU A 237 -21.51 -4.33 -26.09
N ALA A 238 -20.68 -3.59 -26.80
CA ALA A 238 -21.05 -2.94 -28.05
C ALA A 238 -19.81 -2.92 -28.96
#